data_AF-Q8GGE4-F1
#
_entry.id   AF-Q8GGE4-F1
#
_cell.length_a   1.000
_cell.length_b   1.000
_cell.length_c   1.000
_cell.angle_alpha   90.00
_cell.angle_beta   90.00
_cell.angle_gamma   90.00
#
_symmetry.space_group_name_H-M   'P 1'
#
loop_
_entity.id
_entity.type
_entity.pdbx_description
1 polymer ?
#
loop_
_entity_poly.entity_id
_entity_poly.type
_entity_poly.pdbx_seq_one_letter_code
_entity_poly.pdbx_strand_id
1 'polypeptide(L)'
;MKLSTNAAALAWSDGPDQAPACKGVNADLFFPKASSAADGPTAAERTALAFCAGCPVREWCLERDLDECTVTSRIVGVRGGLREADRRALHVRRYGVRAPYRAKADR
;
A
#
# COMPACT_ATOMS: atom_id res chain seq x y z
N MET A 1 -23.99 19.90 -12.48
CA MET A 1 -23.81 18.43 -12.48
C MET A 1 -22.58 18.11 -11.64
N LYS A 2 -22.76 17.48 -10.47
CA LYS A 2 -21.65 17.14 -9.57
C LYS A 2 -21.03 15.83 -10.07
N LEU A 3 -19.87 15.90 -10.72
CA LEU A 3 -19.07 14.72 -11.05
C LEU A 3 -18.48 14.20 -9.74
N SER A 4 -19.04 13.10 -9.24
CA SER A 4 -18.61 12.44 -8.02
C SER A 4 -17.20 11.85 -8.20
N THR A 5 -16.30 12.24 -7.31
CA THR A 5 -14.86 11.99 -7.27
C THR A 5 -14.49 10.53 -7.03
N ASN A 6 -14.76 9.59 -7.95
CA ASN A 6 -14.34 8.19 -7.75
C ASN A 6 -14.02 7.41 -9.04
N ALA A 7 -13.41 8.05 -10.04
CA ALA A 7 -12.90 7.34 -11.22
C ALA A 7 -11.77 6.33 -10.87
N ALA A 8 -11.03 6.54 -9.78
CA ALA A 8 -9.90 5.68 -9.40
C ALA A 8 -10.30 4.31 -8.81
N ALA A 9 -11.46 4.22 -8.14
CA ALA A 9 -11.89 2.98 -7.47
C ALA A 9 -12.48 1.93 -8.43
N LEU A 10 -12.86 2.33 -9.65
CA LEU A 10 -13.55 1.47 -10.63
C LEU A 10 -12.61 0.81 -11.65
N ALA A 11 -11.31 1.08 -11.61
CA ALA A 11 -10.41 0.70 -12.71
C ALA A 11 -9.72 -0.68 -12.54
N TRP A 12 -9.76 -1.32 -11.37
CA TRP A 12 -8.82 -2.42 -11.05
C TRP A 12 -9.47 -3.73 -10.58
N SER A 13 -10.53 -4.14 -11.27
CA SER A 13 -11.20 -5.43 -10.99
C SER A 13 -10.29 -6.61 -11.28
N ASP A 14 -9.50 -6.52 -12.35
CA ASP A 14 -8.51 -7.51 -12.77
C ASP A 14 -7.13 -7.05 -12.25
N GLY A 15 -6.47 -7.90 -11.47
CA GLY A 15 -5.12 -7.61 -10.99
C GLY A 15 -4.12 -7.46 -12.14
N PRO A 16 -2.89 -7.03 -11.85
CA PRO A 16 -1.86 -6.87 -12.88
C PRO A 16 -1.50 -8.23 -13.51
N ASP A 17 -1.30 -8.26 -14.83
CA ASP A 17 -0.86 -9.45 -15.57
C ASP A 17 0.57 -9.89 -15.19
N GLN A 18 1.36 -8.95 -14.69
CA GLN A 18 2.75 -9.18 -14.31
C GLN A 18 2.86 -9.67 -12.86
N ALA A 19 3.79 -10.59 -12.61
CA ALA A 19 4.06 -11.04 -11.26
C ALA A 19 4.78 -9.95 -10.44
N PRO A 20 4.46 -9.79 -9.13
CA PRO A 20 5.21 -8.90 -8.27
C PRO A 20 6.65 -9.40 -8.10
N ALA A 21 7.60 -8.47 -8.05
CA ALA A 21 9.02 -8.78 -7.87
C ALA A 21 9.34 -9.47 -6.52
N CYS A 22 8.46 -9.33 -5.52
CA CYS A 22 8.59 -10.02 -4.24
C CYS A 22 8.02 -11.45 -4.24
N LYS A 23 7.47 -11.94 -5.35
CA LYS A 23 6.91 -13.29 -5.44
C LYS A 23 8.00 -14.34 -5.16
N GLY A 24 7.74 -15.26 -4.22
CA GLY A 24 8.68 -16.32 -3.85
C GLY A 24 9.79 -15.89 -2.87
N VAL A 25 9.81 -14.62 -2.46
CA VAL A 25 10.71 -14.11 -1.42
C VAL A 25 10.11 -14.37 -0.04
N ASN A 26 10.95 -14.54 0.99
CA ASN A 26 10.47 -14.66 2.38
C ASN A 26 9.64 -13.42 2.75
N ALA A 27 8.38 -13.65 3.17
CA ALA A 27 7.44 -12.60 3.52
C ALA A 27 7.92 -11.74 4.71
N ASP A 28 8.67 -12.31 5.66
CA ASP A 28 9.12 -11.59 6.86
C ASP A 28 10.00 -10.38 6.54
N LEU A 29 10.69 -10.41 5.39
CA LEU A 29 11.49 -9.27 4.92
C LEU A 29 10.64 -8.01 4.71
N PHE A 30 9.35 -8.16 4.44
CA PHE A 30 8.42 -7.06 4.19
C PHE A 30 7.70 -6.58 5.46
N PHE A 31 7.95 -7.19 6.63
CA PHE A 31 7.41 -6.78 7.92
C PHE A 31 8.52 -6.46 8.94
N PRO A 32 9.48 -5.57 8.59
CA PRO A 32 10.52 -5.18 9.53
C PRO A 32 9.94 -4.36 10.69
N LYS A 33 10.72 -4.21 11.77
CA LYS A 33 10.42 -3.22 12.81
C LYS A 33 10.30 -1.84 12.18
N ALA A 34 9.12 -1.24 12.29
CA ALA A 34 8.84 0.06 11.69
C ALA A 34 9.72 1.17 12.29
N SER A 35 10.30 2.00 11.44
CA SER A 35 10.84 3.31 11.83
C SER A 35 9.73 4.35 11.90
N SER A 36 9.96 5.46 12.62
CA SER A 36 9.03 6.59 12.60
C SER A 36 9.14 7.35 11.27
N ALA A 37 8.12 8.16 10.96
CA ALA A 37 8.16 9.02 9.78
C ALA A 37 9.26 10.09 9.85
N ALA A 38 9.65 10.52 11.06
CA ALA A 38 10.71 11.49 11.28
C ALA A 38 12.11 10.90 11.07
N ASP A 39 12.25 9.58 11.22
CA ASP A 39 13.48 8.86 10.98
C ASP A 39 13.63 8.45 9.51
N GLY A 40 14.87 8.30 9.07
CA GLY A 40 15.17 7.62 7.81
C GLY A 40 14.83 6.12 7.88
N PRO A 41 14.73 5.43 6.72
CA PRO A 41 14.48 3.99 6.69
C PRO A 41 15.56 3.23 7.44
N THR A 42 15.19 2.15 8.13
CA THR A 42 16.14 1.18 8.67
C THR A 42 16.82 0.38 7.55
N ALA A 43 17.88 -0.37 7.88
CA ALA A 43 18.50 -1.28 6.91
C ALA A 43 17.50 -2.34 6.40
N ALA A 44 16.67 -2.89 7.29
CA ALA A 44 15.67 -3.89 6.92
C ALA A 44 14.58 -3.30 6.01
N GLU A 45 14.10 -2.09 6.30
CA GLU A 45 13.16 -1.39 5.41
C GLU A 45 13.80 -1.08 4.05
N ARG A 46 15.07 -0.66 4.00
CA ARG A 46 15.79 -0.47 2.73
C ARG A 46 15.84 -1.75 1.89
N THR A 47 16.12 -2.90 2.52
CA THR A 47 16.11 -4.19 1.84
C THR A 47 14.75 -4.50 1.23
N ALA A 48 13.66 -4.31 1.98
CA ALA A 48 12.31 -4.52 1.46
C ALA A 48 11.94 -3.54 0.33
N LEU A 49 12.31 -2.27 0.49
CA LEU A 49 12.08 -1.22 -0.51
C LEU A 49 12.83 -1.50 -1.83
N ALA A 50 14.00 -2.15 -1.77
CA ALA A 50 14.75 -2.52 -2.95
C ALA A 50 13.97 -3.46 -3.89
N PHE A 51 13.19 -4.41 -3.35
CA PHE A 51 12.29 -5.23 -4.16
C PHE A 51 11.19 -4.43 -4.84
N CYS A 52 10.76 -3.32 -4.21
CA CYS A 52 9.73 -2.46 -4.77
C CYS A 52 10.27 -1.52 -5.87
N ALA A 53 11.56 -1.16 -5.85
CA ALA A 53 12.13 -0.12 -6.71
C ALA A 53 11.89 -0.36 -8.22
N GLY A 54 11.98 -1.60 -8.67
CA GLY A 54 11.71 -2.03 -10.06
C GLY A 54 10.49 -2.93 -10.21
N CYS A 55 9.62 -3.01 -9.21
CA CYS A 55 8.49 -3.94 -9.23
C CYS A 55 7.44 -3.48 -10.27
N PRO A 56 7.06 -4.34 -11.24
CA PRO A 56 6.14 -3.96 -12.32
C PRO A 56 4.73 -3.60 -11.81
N VAL A 57 4.38 -4.05 -10.60
CA VAL A 57 3.04 -3.89 -10.02
C VAL A 57 3.02 -2.94 -8.83
N ARG A 58 4.08 -2.13 -8.65
CA ARG A 58 4.26 -1.27 -7.47
C ARG A 58 3.06 -0.36 -7.20
N GLU A 59 2.60 0.36 -8.22
CA GLU A 59 1.52 1.35 -8.10
C GLU A 59 0.20 0.69 -7.76
N TRP A 60 -0.16 -0.39 -8.49
CA TRP A 60 -1.33 -1.19 -8.18
C TRP A 60 -1.28 -1.75 -6.75
N CYS A 61 -0.12 -2.26 -6.33
CA CYS A 61 0.06 -2.82 -4.99
C CYS A 61 -0.14 -1.78 -3.88
N LEU A 62 0.35 -0.55 -4.08
CA LEU A 62 0.21 0.55 -3.12
C LEU A 62 -1.26 0.93 -2.94
N GLU A 63 -1.90 1.30 -4.05
CA GLU A 63 -3.26 1.80 -4.07
C GLU A 63 -4.25 0.72 -3.62
N ARG A 64 -4.03 -0.55 -3.99
CA ARG A 64 -4.87 -1.66 -3.50
C ARG A 64 -4.80 -1.80 -1.99
N ASP A 65 -3.62 -1.65 -1.38
CA ASP A 65 -3.48 -1.67 0.08
C ASP A 65 -4.17 -0.49 0.76
N LEU A 66 -4.00 0.71 0.19
CA LEU A 66 -4.62 1.92 0.73
C LEU A 66 -6.15 1.84 0.67
N ASP A 67 -6.71 1.25 -0.39
CA ASP A 67 -8.15 1.08 -0.55
C ASP A 67 -8.72 -0.05 0.32
N GLU A 68 -7.98 -1.15 0.49
CA GLU A 68 -8.42 -2.28 1.33
C GLU A 68 -8.25 -2.00 2.83
N CYS A 69 -7.32 -1.13 3.22
CA CYS A 69 -7.11 -0.74 4.60
C CYS A 69 -8.20 0.25 5.05
N THR A 70 -9.08 -0.17 5.96
CA THR A 70 -10.10 0.72 6.54
C THR A 70 -9.60 1.56 7.70
N VAL A 71 -8.48 1.17 8.32
CA VAL A 71 -7.90 1.83 9.51
C VAL A 71 -6.38 1.82 9.44
N THR A 72 -5.76 2.90 9.90
CA THR A 72 -4.29 3.09 9.82
C THR A 72 -3.49 2.06 10.62
N SER A 73 -4.05 1.50 11.69
CA SER A 73 -3.39 0.46 12.49
C SER A 73 -3.20 -0.87 11.75
N ARG A 74 -3.96 -1.11 10.66
CA ARG A 74 -3.78 -2.29 9.79
C ARG A 74 -2.72 -2.09 8.70
N ILE A 75 -2.27 -0.86 8.51
CA ILE A 75 -1.15 -0.55 7.62
C ILE A 75 0.12 -0.96 8.36
N VAL A 76 0.74 -2.04 7.90
CA VAL A 76 1.96 -2.60 8.49
C VAL A 76 3.01 -2.93 7.43
N GLY A 77 4.28 -2.88 7.82
CA GLY A 77 5.40 -3.28 6.97
C GLY A 77 5.59 -2.43 5.70
N VAL A 78 6.45 -2.90 4.80
CA VAL A 78 6.75 -2.25 3.51
C VAL A 78 5.85 -2.83 2.43
N ARG A 79 5.14 -1.95 1.71
CA ARG A 79 4.28 -2.34 0.60
C ARG A 79 4.19 -1.23 -0.43
N GLY A 80 4.13 -1.59 -1.72
CA GLY A 80 3.92 -0.62 -2.79
C GLY A 80 5.01 0.45 -2.86
N GLY A 81 6.22 0.13 -2.41
CA GLY A 81 7.35 1.07 -2.35
C GLY A 81 7.31 2.07 -1.21
N LEU A 82 6.43 1.91 -0.22
CA LEU A 82 6.36 2.77 0.97
C LEU A 82 6.57 1.99 2.25
N ARG A 83 7.21 2.65 3.23
CA ARG A 83 7.26 2.16 4.62
C ARG A 83 5.87 2.23 5.25
N GLU A 84 5.72 1.53 6.37
CA GLU A 84 4.55 1.59 7.22
C GLU A 84 4.18 3.04 7.59
N ALA A 85 5.15 3.81 8.10
CA ALA A 85 4.93 5.18 8.54
C ALA A 85 4.49 6.11 7.40
N ASP A 86 5.16 6.03 6.25
CA ASP A 86 4.84 6.85 5.08
C ASP A 86 3.45 6.52 4.53
N ARG A 87 3.12 5.22 4.49
CA ARG A 87 1.83 4.73 3.99
C ARG A 87 0.69 5.07 4.94
N ARG A 88 0.92 5.09 6.26
CA ARG A 88 -0.03 5.62 7.25
C ARG A 88 -0.27 7.11 7.05
N ALA A 89 0.78 7.90 6.88
CA ALA A 89 0.64 9.34 6.61
C ALA A 89 -0.15 9.59 5.31
N LEU A 90 0.13 8.82 4.26
CA LEU A 90 -0.60 8.88 2.99
C LEU A 90 -2.07 8.49 3.14
N HIS A 91 -2.38 7.41 3.86
CA HIS A 91 -3.76 7.00 4.13
C HIS A 91 -4.51 8.09 4.91
N VAL A 92 -3.91 8.67 5.96
CA VAL A 92 -4.53 9.78 6.71
C VAL A 92 -4.81 10.97 5.81
N ARG A 93 -3.88 11.33 4.93
CA ARG A 93 -4.08 12.41 3.95
C ARG A 93 -5.26 12.13 3.00
N ARG A 94 -5.48 10.87 2.60
CA ARG A 94 -6.51 10.50 1.61
C ARG A 94 -7.88 10.24 2.23
N TYR A 95 -7.92 9.53 3.36
CA TYR A 95 -9.14 8.97 3.93
C TYR A 95 -9.37 9.35 5.40
N GLY A 96 -8.41 10.04 6.03
CA GLY A 96 -8.39 10.25 7.48
C GLY A 96 -7.90 9.01 8.26
N VAL A 97 -8.10 9.03 9.58
CA VAL A 97 -7.65 7.93 10.48
C VAL A 97 -8.44 6.64 10.25
N ARG A 98 -9.71 6.76 9.84
CA ARG A 98 -10.58 5.65 9.44
C ARG A 98 -11.16 5.98 8.07
N ALA A 99 -10.95 5.10 7.10
CA ALA A 99 -11.68 5.17 5.85
C ALA A 99 -13.13 4.70 6.09
N PRO A 100 -14.12 5.29 5.40
CA PRO A 100 -15.46 4.71 5.36
C PRO A 100 -15.38 3.30 4.77
N TYR A 101 -16.11 2.35 5.35
CA TYR A 101 -16.17 1.00 4.81
C TYR A 101 -16.67 1.07 3.36
N ARG A 102 -15.81 0.73 2.41
CA ARG A 102 -16.22 0.47 1.03
C ARG A 102 -16.69 -0.98 0.99
N ALA A 103 -18.01 -1.17 0.90
CA ALA A 103 -18.55 -2.47 0.53
C ALA A 103 -17.79 -2.93 -0.72
N LYS A 104 -17.16 -4.11 -0.67
CA LYS A 104 -16.65 -4.74 -1.89
C LYS A 104 -17.87 -4.85 -2.80
N ALA A 105 -17.84 -4.21 -3.97
CA ALA A 105 -18.85 -4.46 -4.99
C ALA A 105 -18.80 -5.98 -5.22
N ASP A 106 -19.89 -6.65 -4.87
CA ASP A 106 -19.98 -8.09 -4.86
C ASP A 106 -19.53 -8.64 -6.23
N ARG A 107 -18.62 -9.62 -6.18
CA ARG A 107 -18.08 -10.31 -7.35
C ARG A 107 -19.00 -11.47 -7.73
#